data_AF-A0AAD9F973-F1
#
_entry.id   AF-A0AAD9F973-F1
#
_cell.length_a   1.000
_cell.length_b   1.000
_cell.length_c   1.000
_cell.angle_alpha   90.00
_cell.angle_beta   90.00
_cell.angle_gamma   90.00
#
_symmetry.space_group_name_H-M   'P 1'
#
loop_
_entity.id
_entity.type
_entity.pdbx_description
1 polymer ?
#
loop_
_entity_poly.entity_id
_entity_poly.type
_entity_poly.pdbx_seq_one_letter_code
_entity_poly.pdbx_strand_id
1 'polypeptide(L)'
;MLRQISPALGEKEGVEAVSVGAILSDYQRVRVENVCLRLGLQPLAYLWRRDQESLLSEMISSGLHAILIKVAAFGLDPEKHLGKSLSDMEPYLKQLSQKYGVHICGEGGEYESFTLDCPLFKKKMVVDAVETVIHSADAFAPVGYLRFTEIHSENKDSDVVARALPHGSCPCQNAIDKMTEEVEYADQAQDNQQEFTSNCDLSCQRGHDPSPSCSPRSSKGYQWISGINGLQSKDPGIQGQTTAAFTQLQSELDSRGWKLKDIVLVHLYVSSMEDFVSLNTVYKKHFGINPPARVCVQAPLPAGQLLQMDCLLHDWTEPLDEGCFHQREALHVQSLSHWAPANIGPYSQAFRVSSKGPQQGKVVLLVVDESVFCAGQIALVPCIMQLVKAGTRTQARLSFSYVEKVLEAVISSLTLAHVVQAHCYTTKHQDIPIIRAAWESMLRTTEEEKTQAAATDIY
;
A
#
# COMPACT_ATOMS: atom_id res chain seq x y z
N MET A 1 -18.49 -7.33 -16.18
CA MET A 1 -17.12 -6.90 -16.55
C MET A 1 -16.07 -8.00 -16.42
N LEU A 2 -15.63 -8.42 -15.22
CA LEU A 2 -14.43 -9.30 -15.08
C LEU A 2 -14.54 -10.75 -15.61
N ARG A 3 -15.76 -11.30 -15.76
CA ARG A 3 -15.96 -12.61 -16.44
C ARG A 3 -15.62 -12.57 -17.93
N GLN A 4 -15.54 -11.38 -18.54
CA GLN A 4 -15.19 -11.20 -19.96
C GLN A 4 -13.71 -10.90 -20.18
N ILE A 5 -12.94 -10.62 -19.12
CA ILE A 5 -11.51 -10.30 -19.23
C ILE A 5 -10.67 -11.56 -19.51
N SER A 6 -11.00 -12.69 -18.87
CA SER A 6 -10.23 -13.93 -19.04
C SER A 6 -10.27 -14.49 -20.47
N PRO A 7 -11.43 -14.52 -21.18
CA PRO A 7 -11.46 -14.94 -22.58
C PRO A 7 -10.84 -13.92 -23.53
N ALA A 8 -11.03 -12.61 -23.30
CA ALA A 8 -10.58 -11.55 -24.21
C ALA A 8 -9.07 -11.27 -24.18
N LEU A 9 -8.40 -11.59 -23.07
CA LEU A 9 -6.94 -11.42 -22.93
C LEU A 9 -6.14 -12.68 -23.28
N GLY A 10 -6.75 -13.87 -23.20
CA GLY A 10 -6.07 -15.13 -23.53
C GLY A 10 -5.65 -15.26 -24.99
N GLU A 11 -6.19 -14.42 -25.89
CA GLU A 11 -5.94 -14.46 -27.33
C GLU A 11 -5.10 -13.28 -27.87
N LYS A 12 -4.80 -12.25 -27.05
CA LYS A 12 -4.04 -11.08 -27.51
C LYS A 12 -2.56 -11.20 -27.17
N GLU A 13 -1.79 -11.69 -28.14
CA GLU A 13 -0.32 -11.62 -28.11
C GLU A 13 0.13 -10.16 -27.90
N GLY A 14 0.97 -9.91 -26.88
CA GLY A 14 1.62 -8.62 -26.65
C GLY A 14 1.05 -7.71 -25.54
N VAL A 15 0.05 -8.14 -24.77
CA VAL A 15 -0.40 -7.39 -23.58
C VAL A 15 0.40 -7.83 -22.35
N GLU A 16 1.06 -6.89 -21.69
CA GLU A 16 1.90 -7.15 -20.51
C GLU A 16 1.26 -6.69 -19.19
N ALA A 17 0.26 -5.81 -19.25
CA ALA A 17 -0.30 -5.14 -18.09
C ALA A 17 -1.79 -4.80 -18.23
N VAL A 18 -2.46 -4.60 -17.10
CA VAL A 18 -3.86 -4.16 -17.01
C VAL A 18 -3.94 -2.92 -16.12
N SER A 19 -4.43 -1.82 -16.67
CA SER A 19 -4.72 -0.60 -15.90
C SER A 19 -6.15 -0.60 -15.39
N VAL A 20 -6.34 -0.23 -14.12
CA VAL A 20 -7.65 -0.11 -13.47
C VAL A 20 -7.87 1.31 -12.97
N GLY A 21 -9.12 1.79 -13.10
CA GLY A 21 -9.54 3.13 -12.64
C GLY A 21 -10.07 3.17 -11.20
N ALA A 22 -9.78 2.17 -10.36
CA ALA A 22 -10.23 2.16 -8.97
C ALA A 22 -9.47 3.23 -8.18
N ILE A 23 -10.19 4.11 -7.47
CA ILE A 23 -9.58 5.21 -6.71
C ILE A 23 -9.50 4.85 -5.23
N LEU A 24 -10.55 4.32 -4.62
CA LEU A 24 -10.55 3.99 -3.19
C LEU A 24 -10.81 2.51 -2.92
N SER A 25 -11.65 1.86 -3.72
CA SER A 25 -12.12 0.49 -3.43
C SER A 25 -11.03 -0.59 -3.49
N ASP A 26 -10.67 -1.14 -2.32
CA ASP A 26 -9.79 -2.31 -2.21
C ASP A 26 -10.37 -3.56 -2.87
N TYR A 27 -11.68 -3.78 -2.73
CA TYR A 27 -12.34 -4.95 -3.31
C TYR A 27 -12.18 -5.00 -4.83
N GLN A 28 -12.36 -3.85 -5.51
CA GLN A 28 -12.21 -3.78 -6.96
C GLN A 28 -10.75 -4.01 -7.39
N ARG A 29 -9.80 -3.37 -6.72
CA ARG A 29 -8.36 -3.52 -6.97
C ARG A 29 -7.90 -4.97 -6.78
N VAL A 30 -8.14 -5.55 -5.60
CA VAL A 30 -7.73 -6.92 -5.26
C VAL A 30 -8.32 -7.93 -6.25
N ARG A 31 -9.53 -7.69 -6.75
CA ARG A 31 -10.15 -8.56 -7.76
C ARG A 31 -9.44 -8.49 -9.11
N VAL A 32 -8.99 -7.31 -9.54
CA VAL A 32 -8.18 -7.14 -10.76
C VAL A 32 -6.79 -7.77 -10.57
N GLU A 33 -6.13 -7.50 -9.46
CA GLU A 33 -4.81 -8.08 -9.13
C GLU A 33 -4.86 -9.61 -9.16
N ASN A 34 -5.87 -10.24 -8.56
CA ASN A 34 -6.06 -11.69 -8.61
C ASN A 34 -6.24 -12.25 -10.03
N VAL A 35 -6.88 -11.51 -10.93
CA VAL A 35 -6.99 -11.90 -12.35
C VAL A 35 -5.64 -11.77 -13.05
N CYS A 36 -4.97 -10.64 -12.85
CA CYS A 36 -3.66 -10.35 -13.45
C CYS A 36 -2.62 -11.40 -13.04
N LEU A 37 -2.56 -11.76 -11.74
CA LEU A 37 -1.69 -12.80 -11.22
C LEU A 37 -1.88 -14.16 -11.92
N ARG A 38 -3.12 -14.57 -12.19
CA ARG A 38 -3.40 -15.84 -12.89
C ARG A 38 -3.03 -15.81 -14.37
N LEU A 39 -3.03 -14.62 -14.98
CA LEU A 39 -2.71 -14.40 -16.38
C LEU A 39 -1.25 -13.99 -16.61
N GLY A 40 -0.46 -13.81 -15.55
CA GLY A 40 0.92 -13.31 -15.66
C GLY A 40 1.03 -11.85 -16.11
N LEU A 41 -0.01 -11.04 -15.86
CA LEU A 41 -0.06 -9.62 -16.23
C LEU A 41 0.29 -8.72 -15.05
N GLN A 42 0.88 -7.56 -15.32
CA GLN A 42 1.15 -6.53 -14.31
C GLN A 42 -0.11 -5.66 -14.06
N PRO A 43 -0.68 -5.64 -12.84
CA PRO A 43 -1.74 -4.69 -12.51
C PRO A 43 -1.18 -3.27 -12.30
N LEU A 44 -1.84 -2.26 -12.89
CA LEU A 44 -1.52 -0.83 -12.77
C LEU A 44 -2.71 -0.11 -12.13
N ALA A 45 -2.56 0.40 -10.91
CA ALA A 45 -3.60 1.07 -10.14
C ALA A 45 -3.14 2.48 -9.74
N TYR A 46 -2.86 3.33 -10.74
CA TYR A 46 -2.28 4.66 -10.50
C TYR A 46 -3.21 5.63 -9.77
N LEU A 47 -4.53 5.44 -9.86
CA LEU A 47 -5.49 6.28 -9.16
C LEU A 47 -5.74 5.83 -7.72
N TRP A 48 -5.33 4.62 -7.36
CA TRP A 48 -5.68 4.03 -6.07
C TRP A 48 -5.00 4.75 -4.91
N ARG A 49 -5.79 5.12 -3.90
CA ARG A 49 -5.46 5.97 -2.74
C ARG A 49 -5.05 7.41 -3.06
N ARG A 50 -5.41 7.93 -4.25
CA ARG A 50 -5.31 9.37 -4.51
C ARG A 50 -6.34 10.14 -3.69
N ASP A 51 -5.93 11.33 -3.25
CA ASP A 51 -6.87 12.33 -2.78
C ASP A 51 -7.92 12.63 -3.86
N GLN A 52 -9.20 12.48 -3.53
CA GLN A 52 -10.29 12.57 -4.50
C GLN A 52 -10.52 14.00 -4.96
N GLU A 53 -10.31 14.99 -4.07
CA GLU A 53 -10.50 16.39 -4.40
C GLU A 53 -9.49 16.84 -5.47
N SER A 54 -8.20 16.65 -5.19
CA SER A 54 -7.11 16.93 -6.10
C SER A 54 -7.24 16.13 -7.40
N LEU A 55 -7.64 14.86 -7.32
CA LEU A 55 -7.83 14.02 -8.50
C LEU A 55 -8.95 14.55 -9.41
N LEU A 56 -10.09 14.97 -8.86
CA LEU A 56 -11.18 15.55 -9.64
C LEU A 56 -10.72 16.84 -10.34
N SER A 57 -10.03 17.73 -9.60
CA SER A 57 -9.47 18.97 -10.17
C SER A 57 -8.43 18.69 -11.27
N GLU A 58 -7.61 17.65 -11.13
CA GLU A 58 -6.65 17.21 -12.14
C GLU A 58 -7.34 16.66 -13.39
N MET A 59 -8.41 15.87 -13.25
CA MET A 59 -9.20 15.37 -14.38
C MET A 59 -9.78 16.54 -15.19
N ILE A 60 -10.40 17.50 -14.51
CA ILE A 60 -11.00 18.69 -15.12
C ILE A 60 -9.93 19.53 -15.85
N SER A 61 -8.83 19.86 -15.17
CA SER A 61 -7.76 20.68 -15.75
C SER A 61 -7.00 19.96 -16.89
N SER A 62 -7.02 18.63 -16.91
CA SER A 62 -6.50 17.81 -18.02
C SER A 62 -7.44 17.76 -19.23
N GLY A 63 -8.56 18.51 -19.21
CA GLY A 63 -9.52 18.56 -20.29
C GLY A 63 -10.46 17.36 -20.38
N LEU A 64 -10.61 16.57 -19.31
CA LEU A 64 -11.61 15.51 -19.25
C LEU A 64 -13.00 16.15 -19.10
N HIS A 65 -13.79 16.08 -20.16
CA HIS A 65 -15.17 16.54 -20.18
C HIS A 65 -16.12 15.34 -20.02
N ALA A 66 -16.60 15.13 -18.80
CA ALA A 66 -17.59 14.12 -18.47
C ALA A 66 -18.81 14.74 -17.79
N ILE A 67 -19.97 14.12 -18.01
CA ILE A 67 -21.25 14.53 -17.41
C ILE A 67 -21.76 13.48 -16.43
N LEU A 68 -22.54 13.89 -15.44
CA LEU A 68 -23.25 12.97 -14.55
C LEU A 68 -24.40 12.31 -15.31
N ILE A 69 -24.34 10.98 -15.44
CA ILE A 69 -25.37 10.17 -16.11
C ILE A 69 -26.23 9.37 -15.13
N LYS A 70 -25.84 9.31 -13.86
CA LYS A 70 -26.65 8.73 -12.80
C LYS A 70 -26.33 9.42 -11.50
N VAL A 71 -27.32 9.57 -10.64
CA VAL A 71 -27.14 10.00 -9.26
C VAL A 71 -27.92 9.07 -8.34
N ALA A 72 -27.37 8.77 -7.18
CA ALA A 72 -27.92 7.81 -6.22
C ALA A 72 -27.47 8.09 -4.78
N ALA A 73 -27.23 9.36 -4.43
CA ALA A 73 -26.79 9.74 -3.09
C ALA A 73 -27.59 10.92 -2.52
N PHE A 74 -27.61 10.99 -1.20
CA PHE A 74 -28.20 12.10 -0.46
C PHE A 74 -27.56 13.43 -0.89
N GLY A 75 -28.41 14.42 -1.19
CA GLY A 75 -27.97 15.71 -1.71
C GLY A 75 -27.80 15.77 -3.23
N LEU A 76 -27.79 14.63 -3.94
CA LEU A 76 -27.81 14.63 -5.41
C LEU A 76 -29.23 14.46 -5.94
N ASP A 77 -29.76 15.53 -6.53
CA ASP A 77 -31.08 15.58 -7.16
C ASP A 77 -30.99 15.28 -8.67
N PRO A 78 -31.67 14.22 -9.18
CA PRO A 78 -31.69 13.88 -10.59
C PRO A 78 -32.11 15.03 -11.52
N GLU A 79 -33.09 15.84 -11.13
CA GLU A 79 -33.61 16.92 -11.98
C GLU A 79 -32.63 18.09 -12.08
N LYS A 80 -31.79 18.28 -11.06
CA LYS A 80 -30.85 19.40 -10.99
C LYS A 80 -29.43 19.06 -11.42
N HIS A 81 -29.03 17.80 -11.32
CA HIS A 81 -27.62 17.41 -11.45
C HIS A 81 -27.33 16.50 -12.64
N LEU A 82 -28.29 15.71 -13.12
CA LEU A 82 -28.06 14.90 -14.31
C LEU A 82 -27.75 15.79 -15.53
N GLY A 83 -26.76 15.38 -16.31
CA GLY A 83 -26.31 16.09 -17.50
C GLY A 83 -25.33 17.23 -17.24
N LYS A 84 -25.15 17.66 -15.98
CA LYS A 84 -24.11 18.64 -15.64
C LYS A 84 -22.72 18.03 -15.77
N SER A 85 -21.77 18.85 -16.17
CA SER A 85 -20.37 18.44 -16.28
C SER A 85 -19.75 18.23 -14.89
N LEU A 86 -18.70 17.41 -14.82
CA LEU A 86 -17.90 17.25 -13.60
C LEU A 86 -17.31 18.60 -13.13
N SER A 87 -16.93 19.49 -14.05
CA SER A 87 -16.46 20.84 -13.72
C SER A 87 -17.52 21.70 -13.08
N ASP A 88 -18.77 21.65 -13.56
CA ASP A 88 -19.87 22.41 -12.95
C ASP A 88 -20.24 21.86 -11.57
N MET A 89 -20.09 20.54 -11.39
CA MET A 89 -20.43 19.85 -10.16
C MET A 89 -19.34 19.86 -9.11
N GLU A 90 -18.08 20.14 -9.47
CA GLU A 90 -16.92 20.05 -8.56
C GLU A 90 -17.12 20.83 -7.24
N PRO A 91 -17.50 22.13 -7.23
CA PRO A 91 -17.68 22.86 -5.97
C PRO A 91 -18.78 22.24 -5.10
N TYR A 92 -19.84 21.73 -5.73
CA TYR A 92 -20.96 21.13 -5.02
C TYR A 92 -20.61 19.76 -4.44
N LEU A 93 -19.86 18.94 -5.17
CA LEU A 93 -19.38 17.63 -4.69
C LEU A 93 -18.42 17.79 -3.49
N LYS A 94 -17.54 18.80 -3.51
CA LYS A 94 -16.69 19.15 -2.35
C LYS A 94 -17.54 19.51 -1.14
N GLN A 95 -18.56 20.35 -1.32
CA GLN A 95 -19.48 20.74 -0.25
C GLN A 95 -20.25 19.54 0.32
N LEU A 96 -20.77 18.65 -0.55
CA LEU A 96 -21.46 17.45 -0.10
C LEU A 96 -20.52 16.51 0.66
N SER A 97 -19.27 16.38 0.24
CA SER A 97 -18.26 15.56 0.92
C SER A 97 -18.03 16.07 2.34
N GLN A 98 -17.85 17.37 2.51
CA GLN A 98 -17.67 17.99 3.83
C GLN A 98 -18.90 17.81 4.74
N LYS A 99 -20.11 17.88 4.17
CA LYS A 99 -21.36 17.86 4.94
C LYS A 99 -21.86 16.46 5.26
N TYR A 100 -21.67 15.51 4.34
CA TYR A 100 -22.29 14.19 4.38
C TYR A 100 -21.32 13.03 4.17
N GLY A 101 -20.04 13.30 3.90
CA GLY A 101 -19.04 12.27 3.65
C GLY A 101 -19.19 11.53 2.33
N VAL A 102 -19.88 12.11 1.34
CA VAL A 102 -19.96 11.51 -0.01
C VAL A 102 -18.59 11.50 -0.68
N HIS A 103 -18.31 10.47 -1.47
CA HIS A 103 -17.07 10.42 -2.24
C HIS A 103 -17.13 11.39 -3.42
N ILE A 104 -16.19 12.35 -3.45
CA ILE A 104 -16.09 13.39 -4.48
C ILE A 104 -16.00 12.78 -5.89
N CYS A 105 -15.26 11.66 -6.04
CA CYS A 105 -15.12 10.95 -7.31
C CYS A 105 -16.19 9.87 -7.56
N GLY A 106 -17.24 9.77 -6.73
CA GLY A 106 -18.35 8.83 -6.93
C GLY A 106 -18.02 7.36 -6.61
N GLU A 107 -16.95 7.09 -5.86
CA GLU A 107 -16.48 5.73 -5.54
C GLU A 107 -17.50 4.88 -4.78
N GLY A 108 -18.38 5.49 -3.99
CA GLY A 108 -19.45 4.81 -3.25
C GLY A 108 -20.68 4.50 -4.12
N GLY A 109 -20.65 4.87 -5.40
CA GLY A 109 -21.78 4.76 -6.31
C GLY A 109 -22.74 5.95 -6.22
N GLU A 110 -22.28 7.08 -5.67
CA GLU A 110 -23.07 8.30 -5.50
C GLU A 110 -23.53 8.87 -6.84
N TYR A 111 -22.69 8.74 -7.86
CA TYR A 111 -23.02 9.06 -9.23
C TYR A 111 -22.24 8.17 -10.20
N GLU A 112 -22.71 8.09 -11.44
CA GLU A 112 -21.93 7.55 -12.56
C GLU A 112 -21.74 8.67 -13.59
N SER A 113 -20.60 8.67 -14.28
CA SER A 113 -20.26 9.68 -15.28
C SER A 113 -20.02 9.06 -16.66
N PHE A 114 -20.23 9.88 -17.70
CA PHE A 114 -19.94 9.52 -19.07
C PHE A 114 -19.03 10.58 -19.70
N THR A 115 -17.86 10.16 -20.16
CA THR A 115 -16.89 11.04 -20.82
C THR A 115 -17.31 11.34 -22.24
N LEU A 116 -17.70 12.59 -22.49
CA LEU A 116 -18.06 13.10 -23.81
C LEU A 116 -16.83 13.46 -24.63
N ASP A 117 -15.80 14.01 -23.97
CA ASP A 117 -14.53 14.31 -24.62
C ASP A 117 -13.35 14.28 -23.65
N CYS A 118 -12.16 13.99 -24.17
CA CYS A 118 -10.89 14.24 -23.51
C CYS A 118 -9.77 14.40 -24.56
N PRO A 119 -8.60 14.97 -24.26
CA PRO A 119 -7.55 15.20 -25.26
C PRO A 119 -7.09 13.96 -26.04
N LEU A 120 -7.24 12.76 -25.46
CA LEU A 120 -6.89 11.49 -26.11
C LEU A 120 -7.92 11.02 -27.16
N PHE A 121 -9.15 11.53 -27.12
CA PHE A 121 -10.18 11.14 -28.08
C PHE A 121 -9.89 11.74 -29.47
N LYS A 122 -10.08 10.95 -30.53
CA LYS A 122 -10.02 11.42 -31.92
C LYS A 122 -11.25 12.21 -32.35
N LYS A 123 -12.39 11.91 -31.73
CA LYS A 123 -13.70 12.52 -31.96
C LYS A 123 -14.36 12.76 -30.62
N LYS A 124 -15.06 13.88 -30.47
CA LYS A 124 -15.91 14.13 -29.30
C LYS A 124 -17.29 13.52 -29.52
N MET A 125 -17.94 13.11 -28.45
CA MET A 125 -19.30 12.58 -28.45
C MET A 125 -20.28 13.70 -28.13
N VAL A 126 -21.31 13.86 -28.97
CA VAL A 126 -22.36 14.87 -28.80
C VAL A 126 -23.67 14.13 -28.55
N VAL A 127 -24.32 14.46 -27.44
CA VAL A 127 -25.63 13.91 -27.06
C VAL A 127 -26.71 14.77 -27.69
N ASP A 128 -27.45 14.21 -28.62
CA ASP A 128 -28.50 14.92 -29.36
C ASP A 128 -29.85 14.84 -28.64
N ALA A 129 -30.14 13.68 -28.05
CA ALA A 129 -31.38 13.44 -27.33
C ALA A 129 -31.16 12.50 -26.14
N VAL A 130 -31.81 12.84 -25.03
CA VAL A 130 -31.73 12.12 -23.76
C VAL A 130 -33.08 12.10 -23.05
N GLU A 131 -33.37 10.99 -22.39
CA GLU A 131 -34.51 10.82 -21.49
C GLU A 131 -34.00 10.67 -20.05
N THR A 132 -34.54 11.44 -19.12
CA THR A 132 -34.27 11.25 -17.68
C THR A 132 -35.21 10.20 -17.12
N VAL A 133 -34.66 9.13 -16.56
CA VAL A 133 -35.41 8.04 -15.94
C VAL A 133 -35.21 8.07 -14.44
N ILE A 134 -36.31 8.27 -13.70
CA ILE A 134 -36.32 8.17 -12.24
C ILE A 134 -36.54 6.70 -11.86
N HIS A 135 -35.53 6.10 -11.25
CA HIS A 135 -35.58 4.71 -10.78
C HIS A 135 -36.19 4.61 -9.37
N SER A 136 -35.89 5.57 -8.50
CA SER A 136 -36.48 5.70 -7.17
C SER A 136 -36.68 7.17 -6.85
N ALA A 137 -37.90 7.55 -6.47
CA ALA A 137 -38.25 8.91 -6.04
C ALA A 137 -38.19 9.04 -4.50
N ASP A 138 -37.21 8.41 -3.86
CA ASP A 138 -37.00 8.52 -2.42
C ASP A 138 -36.84 9.99 -2.02
N ALA A 139 -37.47 10.38 -0.91
CA ALA A 139 -37.52 11.77 -0.46
C ALA A 139 -36.16 12.33 -0.03
N PHE A 140 -35.19 11.46 0.27
CA PHE A 140 -33.89 11.83 0.81
C PHE A 140 -32.75 11.51 -0.18
N ALA A 141 -32.81 10.37 -0.86
CA ALA A 141 -31.81 9.94 -1.83
C ALA A 141 -32.46 9.45 -3.14
N PRO A 142 -33.03 10.36 -3.96
CA PRO A 142 -33.61 9.99 -5.23
C PRO A 142 -32.56 9.39 -6.16
N VAL A 143 -32.95 8.34 -6.89
CA VAL A 143 -32.10 7.64 -7.85
C VAL A 143 -32.64 7.89 -9.25
N GLY A 144 -31.83 8.50 -10.09
CA GLY A 144 -32.16 8.76 -11.49
C GLY A 144 -30.97 8.59 -12.39
N TYR A 145 -31.22 8.31 -13.67
CA TYR A 145 -30.18 8.19 -14.68
C TYR A 145 -30.63 8.73 -16.04
N LEU A 146 -29.65 9.11 -16.85
CA LEU A 146 -29.83 9.52 -18.23
C LEU A 146 -29.81 8.32 -19.16
N ARG A 147 -30.84 8.21 -20.00
CA ARG A 147 -30.87 7.28 -21.13
C ARG A 147 -30.65 8.07 -22.41
N PHE A 148 -29.48 7.93 -23.01
CA PHE A 148 -29.20 8.52 -24.32
C PHE A 148 -30.02 7.80 -25.39
N THR A 149 -30.87 8.55 -26.10
CA THR A 149 -31.66 8.02 -27.22
C THR A 149 -30.96 8.28 -28.55
N GLU A 150 -30.26 9.41 -28.67
CA GLU A 150 -29.46 9.76 -29.85
C GLU A 150 -28.12 10.36 -29.43
N ILE A 151 -27.04 9.85 -30.03
CA ILE A 151 -25.67 10.31 -29.84
C ILE A 151 -24.93 10.22 -31.16
N HIS A 152 -24.14 11.23 -31.49
CA HIS A 152 -23.24 11.19 -32.64
C HIS A 152 -21.81 11.59 -32.25
N SER A 153 -20.87 11.37 -33.17
CA SER A 153 -19.46 11.74 -32.98
C SER A 153 -19.07 12.85 -33.94
N GLU A 154 -18.44 13.90 -33.43
CA GLU A 154 -17.89 14.98 -34.24
C GLU A 154 -16.36 14.89 -34.26
N ASN A 155 -15.75 15.17 -35.43
CA ASN A 155 -14.30 15.32 -35.49
C ASN A 155 -13.87 16.52 -34.66
N LYS A 156 -12.70 16.42 -34.05
CA LYS A 156 -12.05 17.57 -33.42
C LYS A 156 -11.37 18.41 -34.48
N ASP A 157 -11.36 19.73 -34.28
CA ASP A 157 -10.54 20.62 -35.10
C ASP A 157 -9.07 20.19 -35.01
N SER A 158 -8.43 20.07 -36.17
CA SER A 158 -7.12 19.43 -36.34
C SER A 158 -5.97 20.09 -35.56
N ASP A 159 -6.14 21.33 -35.09
CA ASP A 159 -5.11 22.07 -34.33
C ASP A 159 -5.09 21.76 -32.83
N VAL A 160 -6.10 21.05 -32.30
CA VAL A 160 -6.15 20.63 -30.88
C VAL A 160 -5.63 19.21 -30.68
N VAL A 161 -5.51 18.44 -31.77
CA VAL A 161 -5.00 17.06 -31.72
C VAL A 161 -3.47 17.11 -31.58
N ALA A 162 -2.99 16.71 -30.40
CA ALA A 162 -1.59 16.57 -30.03
C ALA A 162 -0.83 17.84 -29.58
N ARG A 163 -1.46 18.76 -28.84
CA ARG A 163 -0.70 19.27 -27.68
C ARG A 163 -0.55 18.07 -26.77
N ALA A 164 0.66 17.51 -26.69
CA ALA A 164 0.99 16.53 -25.67
C ALA A 164 0.36 17.03 -24.37
N LEU A 165 -0.52 16.23 -23.76
CA LEU A 165 -0.94 16.48 -22.39
C LEU A 165 0.35 16.86 -21.67
N PRO A 166 0.45 18.06 -21.05
CA PRO A 166 1.67 18.43 -20.37
C PRO A 166 2.02 17.23 -19.51
N HIS A 167 3.19 16.63 -19.75
CA HIS A 167 3.59 15.41 -19.08
C HIS A 167 3.73 15.81 -17.62
N GLY A 168 2.63 15.68 -16.87
CA GLY A 168 2.65 15.86 -15.44
C GLY A 168 3.63 14.83 -14.93
N SER A 169 4.65 15.30 -14.22
CA SER A 169 5.51 14.43 -13.42
C SER A 169 4.60 13.55 -12.56
N CYS A 170 4.93 12.25 -12.46
CA CYS A 170 4.21 11.33 -11.58
C CYS A 170 4.02 12.00 -10.22
N PRO A 171 2.83 11.91 -9.58
CA PRO A 171 2.66 12.43 -8.22
C PRO A 171 3.73 11.93 -7.25
N CYS A 172 4.18 10.68 -7.46
CA CYS A 172 5.30 10.08 -6.76
C CYS A 172 6.66 10.77 -7.02
N GLN A 173 6.92 11.19 -8.25
CA GLN A 173 8.13 11.92 -8.62
C GLN A 173 8.11 13.34 -8.03
N ASN A 174 6.98 14.04 -8.13
CA ASN A 174 6.80 15.35 -7.51
C ASN A 174 7.02 15.32 -6.00
N ALA A 175 6.54 14.28 -5.31
CA ALA A 175 6.78 14.12 -3.88
C ALA A 175 8.27 13.93 -3.58
N ILE A 176 8.98 13.15 -4.41
CA ILE A 176 10.43 12.93 -4.26
C ILE A 176 11.22 14.20 -4.55
N ASP A 177 10.86 14.95 -5.59
CA ASP A 177 11.53 16.19 -5.98
C ASP A 177 11.39 17.23 -4.86
N LYS A 178 10.17 17.44 -4.32
CA LYS A 178 9.93 18.29 -3.15
C LYS A 178 10.77 17.86 -1.93
N MET A 179 10.78 16.57 -1.61
CA MET A 179 11.60 16.04 -0.52
C MET A 179 13.10 16.27 -0.75
N THR A 180 13.56 16.29 -2.00
CA THR A 180 14.97 16.50 -2.36
C THR A 180 15.32 17.98 -2.28
N GLU A 181 14.49 18.87 -2.81
CA GLU A 181 14.65 20.33 -2.74
C GLU A 181 14.64 20.85 -1.29
N GLU A 182 13.71 20.36 -0.45
CA GLU A 182 13.67 20.69 0.98
C GLU A 182 14.97 20.30 1.70
N VAL A 183 15.56 19.18 1.30
CA VAL A 183 16.81 18.68 1.88
C VAL A 183 18.00 19.50 1.41
N GLU A 184 18.09 19.84 0.13
CA GLU A 184 19.15 20.70 -0.42
C GLU A 184 19.16 22.10 0.21
N TYR A 185 17.99 22.62 0.57
CA TYR A 185 17.87 23.88 1.29
C TYR A 185 18.30 23.75 2.77
N ALA A 186 17.99 22.62 3.42
CA ALA A 186 18.31 22.37 4.83
C ALA A 186 19.80 22.02 5.09
N ASP A 187 20.50 21.42 4.12
CA ASP A 187 21.90 21.00 4.24
C ASP A 187 22.93 22.14 3.97
N GLN A 188 22.51 23.42 3.97
CA GLN A 188 23.42 24.58 3.90
C GLN A 188 24.09 24.96 5.25
N ALA A 189 23.92 24.16 6.30
CA ALA A 189 24.59 24.37 7.59
C ALA A 189 25.96 23.67 7.62
N GLN A 190 27.01 24.38 8.05
CA GLN A 190 28.37 23.83 8.15
C GLN A 190 28.44 22.63 9.09
N ASP A 191 28.86 21.49 8.52
CA ASP A 191 29.06 20.24 9.23
C ASP A 191 30.40 20.32 10.00
N ASN A 192 30.33 20.35 11.34
CA ASN A 192 31.51 20.30 12.18
C ASN A 192 32.07 18.88 12.19
N GLN A 193 33.16 18.68 11.44
CA GLN A 193 33.94 17.46 11.47
C GLN A 193 34.55 17.24 12.87
N GLN A 194 34.07 16.22 13.57
CA GLN A 194 34.86 15.56 14.61
C GLN A 194 35.18 14.15 14.14
N GLU A 195 36.47 13.91 13.86
CA GLU A 195 37.01 12.56 13.76
C GLU A 195 36.89 11.90 15.13
N PHE A 196 36.14 10.80 15.20
CA PHE A 196 36.20 9.87 16.31
C PHE A 196 36.67 8.51 15.81
N THR A 197 37.72 8.02 16.46
CA THR A 197 38.34 6.74 16.18
C THR A 197 37.42 5.61 16.63
N SER A 198 37.18 4.67 15.70
CA SER A 198 36.36 3.48 15.91
C SER A 198 37.06 2.52 16.87
N ASN A 199 36.38 2.18 17.96
CA ASN A 199 36.60 0.89 18.63
C ASN A 199 35.50 -0.07 18.19
N CYS A 200 35.67 -0.65 16.99
CA CYS A 200 34.89 -1.81 16.58
C CYS A 200 35.34 -3.03 17.39
N ASP A 201 34.66 -3.29 18.49
CA ASP A 201 34.72 -4.57 19.17
C ASP A 201 33.80 -5.56 18.41
N LEU A 202 34.36 -6.24 17.40
CA LEU A 202 33.72 -7.34 16.64
C LEU A 202 33.62 -8.63 17.47
N SER A 203 33.47 -8.53 18.79
CA SER A 203 33.48 -9.65 19.72
C SER A 203 32.07 -10.21 20.00
N CYS A 204 31.29 -10.44 18.94
CA CYS A 204 30.13 -11.34 18.97
C CYS A 204 30.44 -12.67 18.26
N GLN A 205 31.61 -13.24 18.52
CA GLN A 205 31.96 -14.64 18.18
C GLN A 205 31.75 -15.59 19.37
N ARG A 206 30.65 -15.46 20.13
CA ARG A 206 30.23 -16.58 20.97
C ARG A 206 29.32 -17.46 20.13
N GLY A 207 29.83 -18.65 19.80
CA GLY A 207 29.10 -19.68 19.10
C GLY A 207 27.73 -19.89 19.74
N HIS A 208 26.70 -19.47 19.03
CA HIS A 208 25.35 -19.93 19.31
C HIS A 208 25.28 -21.40 18.91
N ASP A 209 24.65 -22.22 19.75
CA ASP A 209 24.26 -23.57 19.36
C ASP A 209 23.55 -23.54 18.00
N PRO A 210 23.78 -24.51 17.10
CA PRO A 210 23.14 -24.57 15.78
C PRO A 210 21.62 -24.82 15.86
N SER A 211 21.08 -25.05 17.07
CA SER A 211 19.66 -25.23 17.32
C SER A 211 18.92 -23.90 17.41
N PRO A 212 17.70 -23.81 16.87
CA PRO A 212 16.86 -22.63 17.01
C PRO A 212 16.60 -22.30 18.48
N SER A 213 16.55 -21.02 18.80
CA SER A 213 16.15 -20.55 20.13
C SER A 213 14.70 -20.08 20.11
N CYS A 214 14.03 -20.15 21.26
CA CYS A 214 12.64 -19.75 21.37
C CYS A 214 12.44 -18.89 22.61
N SER A 215 11.77 -17.75 22.45
CA SER A 215 11.44 -16.88 23.58
C SER A 215 10.36 -17.52 24.47
N PRO A 216 10.21 -17.06 25.72
CA PRO A 216 8.95 -17.25 26.44
C PRO A 216 7.78 -16.72 25.63
N ARG A 217 6.62 -17.35 25.77
CA ARG A 217 5.37 -16.86 25.20
C ARG A 217 4.86 -15.70 26.07
N SER A 218 4.49 -14.59 25.43
CA SER A 218 3.95 -13.43 26.13
C SER A 218 2.53 -13.70 26.64
N SER A 219 2.07 -12.90 27.60
CA SER A 219 0.68 -12.94 28.07
C SER A 219 -0.34 -12.64 26.97
N LYS A 220 0.09 -11.93 25.91
CA LYS A 220 -0.71 -11.63 24.71
C LYS A 220 -0.55 -12.67 23.60
N GLY A 221 0.05 -13.82 23.88
CA GLY A 221 0.15 -14.92 22.92
C GLY A 221 1.23 -14.78 21.84
N TYR A 222 2.18 -13.86 21.99
CA TYR A 222 3.31 -13.72 21.07
C TYR A 222 4.49 -14.60 21.46
N GLN A 223 5.20 -15.17 20.49
CA GLN A 223 6.41 -15.96 20.72
C GLN A 223 7.40 -15.84 19.56
N TRP A 224 8.69 -15.67 19.85
CA TRP A 224 9.75 -15.71 18.85
C TRP A 224 10.35 -17.10 18.73
N ILE A 225 10.65 -17.50 17.49
CA ILE A 225 11.56 -18.58 17.14
C ILE A 225 12.68 -17.97 16.29
N SER A 226 13.93 -18.07 16.73
CA SER A 226 15.06 -17.37 16.14
C SER A 226 16.22 -18.31 15.81
N GLY A 227 17.01 -17.95 14.80
CA GLY A 227 18.22 -18.68 14.41
C GLY A 227 17.99 -19.85 13.46
N ILE A 228 16.85 -19.92 12.77
CA ILE A 228 16.58 -20.95 11.75
C ILE A 228 17.50 -20.68 10.54
N ASN A 229 18.36 -21.62 10.14
CA ASN A 229 19.44 -21.30 9.20
C ASN A 229 19.71 -22.31 8.06
N GLY A 230 19.20 -23.55 8.16
CA GLY A 230 19.29 -24.52 7.07
C GLY A 230 20.70 -25.04 6.74
N LEU A 231 21.69 -24.78 7.60
CA LEU A 231 23.09 -25.19 7.42
C LEU A 231 23.26 -26.72 7.27
N GLN A 232 22.32 -27.49 7.82
CA GLN A 232 22.25 -28.95 7.73
C GLN A 232 21.83 -29.50 6.35
N SER A 233 21.62 -28.63 5.35
CA SER A 233 21.19 -29.07 4.03
C SER A 233 22.24 -29.92 3.31
N LYS A 234 21.78 -30.94 2.59
CA LYS A 234 22.63 -31.75 1.69
C LYS A 234 23.00 -30.99 0.41
N ASP A 235 22.16 -30.03 0.02
CA ASP A 235 22.43 -29.11 -1.08
C ASP A 235 22.90 -27.77 -0.48
N PRO A 236 24.18 -27.40 -0.65
CA PRO A 236 24.74 -26.20 -0.04
C PRO A 236 24.20 -24.91 -0.66
N GLY A 237 23.53 -24.96 -1.82
CA GLY A 237 22.98 -23.78 -2.48
C GLY A 237 21.80 -23.17 -1.71
N ILE A 238 21.47 -21.91 -2.04
CA ILE A 238 20.43 -21.16 -1.32
C ILE A 238 19.08 -21.89 -1.30
N GLN A 239 18.67 -22.53 -2.40
CA GLN A 239 17.40 -23.26 -2.47
C GLN A 239 17.38 -24.46 -1.52
N GLY A 240 18.49 -25.20 -1.48
CA GLY A 240 18.72 -26.30 -0.56
C GLY A 240 18.66 -25.85 0.90
N GLN A 241 19.41 -24.82 1.27
CA GLN A 241 19.38 -24.28 2.63
C GLN A 241 18.02 -23.69 3.00
N THR A 242 17.32 -23.02 2.08
CA THR A 242 15.97 -22.49 2.31
C THR A 242 14.99 -23.63 2.61
N THR A 243 15.05 -24.72 1.84
CA THR A 243 14.20 -25.91 2.07
C THR A 243 14.51 -26.56 3.41
N ALA A 244 15.78 -26.67 3.78
CA ALA A 244 16.19 -27.23 5.08
C ALA A 244 15.76 -26.33 6.25
N ALA A 245 15.86 -25.00 6.09
CA ALA A 245 15.40 -24.02 7.07
C ALA A 245 13.88 -24.12 7.32
N PHE A 246 13.06 -24.23 6.27
CA PHE A 246 11.62 -24.44 6.45
C PHE A 246 11.29 -25.80 7.06
N THR A 247 12.08 -26.83 6.78
CA THR A 247 11.93 -28.16 7.42
C THR A 247 12.23 -28.07 8.92
N GLN A 248 13.30 -27.36 9.30
CA GLN A 248 13.65 -27.10 10.69
C GLN A 248 12.56 -26.28 11.39
N LEU A 249 12.07 -25.21 10.74
CA LEU A 249 10.97 -24.42 11.25
C LEU A 249 9.72 -25.29 11.48
N GLN A 250 9.30 -26.10 10.50
CA GLN A 250 8.13 -26.96 10.66
C GLN A 250 8.28 -27.91 11.86
N SER A 251 9.47 -28.49 12.06
CA SER A 251 9.76 -29.32 13.24
C SER A 251 9.61 -28.55 14.56
N GLU A 252 10.13 -27.32 14.63
CA GLU A 252 9.97 -26.47 15.82
C GLU A 252 8.49 -26.13 16.08
N LEU A 253 7.74 -25.83 15.02
CA LEU A 253 6.32 -25.52 15.12
C LEU A 253 5.51 -26.73 15.62
N ASP A 254 5.70 -27.89 15.01
CA ASP A 254 4.98 -29.12 15.35
C ASP A 254 5.26 -29.56 16.79
N SER A 255 6.51 -29.43 17.25
CA SER A 255 6.90 -29.78 18.63
C SER A 255 6.21 -28.92 19.70
N ARG A 256 5.71 -27.74 19.31
CA ARG A 256 5.13 -26.72 20.19
C ARG A 256 3.63 -26.47 19.92
N GLY A 257 3.04 -27.17 18.95
CA GLY A 257 1.64 -27.02 18.57
C GLY A 257 1.33 -25.78 17.72
N TRP A 258 2.34 -25.12 17.17
CA TRP A 258 2.18 -23.99 16.25
C TRP A 258 1.97 -24.45 14.81
N LYS A 259 1.44 -23.56 13.97
CA LYS A 259 1.32 -23.78 12.51
C LYS A 259 1.96 -22.62 11.76
N LEU A 260 2.37 -22.85 10.50
CA LEU A 260 2.93 -21.80 9.65
C LEU A 260 2.00 -20.58 9.51
N LYS A 261 0.67 -20.80 9.54
CA LYS A 261 -0.33 -19.73 9.50
C LYS A 261 -0.33 -18.81 10.73
N ASP A 262 0.35 -19.21 11.80
CA ASP A 262 0.42 -18.45 13.06
C ASP A 262 1.58 -17.46 13.08
N ILE A 263 2.46 -17.51 12.07
CA ILE A 263 3.54 -16.56 11.88
C ILE A 263 2.95 -15.24 11.37
N VAL A 264 3.31 -14.13 12.02
CA VAL A 264 2.85 -12.77 11.67
C VAL A 264 3.96 -11.89 11.11
N LEU A 265 5.22 -12.12 11.51
CA LEU A 265 6.39 -11.39 11.05
C LEU A 265 7.57 -12.35 10.87
N VAL A 266 8.31 -12.17 9.78
CA VAL A 266 9.54 -12.90 9.47
C VAL A 266 10.68 -11.90 9.27
N HIS A 267 11.76 -12.04 10.03
CA HIS A 267 13.04 -11.42 9.71
C HIS A 267 13.91 -12.44 8.99
N LEU A 268 14.26 -12.13 7.76
CA LEU A 268 15.04 -12.98 6.88
C LEU A 268 16.35 -12.27 6.55
N TYR A 269 17.45 -12.86 7.02
CA TYR A 269 18.79 -12.42 6.73
C TYR A 269 19.38 -13.31 5.64
N VAL A 270 19.98 -12.71 4.62
CA VAL A 270 20.66 -13.44 3.55
C VAL A 270 22.12 -13.02 3.47
N SER A 271 23.01 -13.94 3.10
CA SER A 271 24.43 -13.63 2.91
C SER A 271 24.66 -12.74 1.67
N SER A 272 23.83 -12.88 0.64
CA SER A 272 23.86 -12.09 -0.60
C SER A 272 22.44 -11.81 -1.10
N MET A 273 22.15 -10.57 -1.51
CA MET A 273 20.89 -10.23 -2.18
C MET A 273 20.78 -10.80 -3.60
N GLU A 274 21.87 -11.30 -4.20
CA GLU A 274 21.81 -11.95 -5.52
C GLU A 274 20.95 -13.22 -5.48
N ASP A 275 20.86 -13.86 -4.32
CA ASP A 275 20.07 -15.06 -4.09
C ASP A 275 18.56 -14.81 -3.89
N PHE A 276 18.13 -13.54 -3.85
CA PHE A 276 16.77 -13.16 -3.49
C PHE A 276 15.70 -13.84 -4.35
N VAL A 277 15.89 -13.92 -5.67
CA VAL A 277 14.93 -14.55 -6.60
C VAL A 277 14.88 -16.07 -6.38
N SER A 278 16.03 -16.70 -6.23
CA SER A 278 16.17 -18.14 -6.00
C SER A 278 15.55 -18.56 -4.67
N LEU A 279 15.79 -17.79 -3.60
CA LEU A 279 15.17 -17.99 -2.29
C LEU A 279 13.65 -17.85 -2.36
N ASN A 280 13.14 -16.78 -2.98
CA ASN A 280 11.70 -16.52 -3.06
C ASN A 280 10.94 -17.63 -3.81
N THR A 281 11.61 -18.32 -4.74
CA THR A 281 11.04 -19.47 -5.46
C THR A 281 10.70 -20.63 -4.52
N VAL A 282 11.50 -20.83 -3.45
CA VAL A 282 11.22 -21.83 -2.41
C VAL A 282 10.25 -21.27 -1.38
N TYR A 283 10.51 -20.05 -0.87
CA TYR A 283 9.72 -19.40 0.18
C TYR A 283 8.21 -19.38 -0.15
N LYS A 284 7.83 -19.01 -1.38
CA LYS A 284 6.43 -18.91 -1.80
C LYS A 284 5.65 -20.23 -1.77
N LYS A 285 6.34 -21.38 -1.66
CA LYS A 285 5.70 -22.70 -1.55
C LYS A 285 5.17 -22.99 -0.14
N HIS A 286 5.67 -22.28 0.87
CA HIS A 286 5.34 -22.54 2.27
C HIS A 286 4.21 -21.66 2.81
N PHE A 287 4.00 -20.48 2.23
CA PHE A 287 2.93 -19.57 2.62
C PHE A 287 1.82 -19.51 1.56
N GLY A 288 0.59 -19.33 2.02
CA GLY A 288 -0.59 -19.22 1.16
C GLY A 288 -0.79 -17.80 0.61
N ILE A 289 -2.06 -17.43 0.42
CA ILE A 289 -2.46 -16.14 -0.17
C ILE A 289 -2.07 -14.94 0.71
N ASN A 290 -2.07 -15.13 2.04
CA ASN A 290 -1.76 -14.10 3.03
C ASN A 290 -0.49 -14.48 3.82
N PRO A 291 0.71 -14.38 3.23
CA PRO A 291 1.97 -14.59 3.95
C PRO A 291 2.16 -13.57 5.09
N PRO A 292 3.07 -13.83 6.05
CA PRO A 292 3.41 -12.86 7.10
C PRO A 292 4.02 -11.57 6.52
N ALA A 293 4.07 -10.53 7.35
CA ALA A 293 4.95 -9.39 7.10
C ALA A 293 6.42 -9.87 7.07
N ARG A 294 7.25 -9.28 6.24
CA ARG A 294 8.64 -9.74 6.08
C ARG A 294 9.64 -8.59 5.95
N VAL A 295 10.70 -8.69 6.73
CA VAL A 295 11.93 -7.91 6.56
C VAL A 295 12.95 -8.84 5.93
N CYS A 296 13.52 -8.46 4.78
CA CYS A 296 14.57 -9.23 4.12
C CYS A 296 15.78 -8.34 3.90
N VAL A 297 16.92 -8.66 4.51
CA VAL A 297 18.13 -7.83 4.46
C VAL A 297 19.37 -8.70 4.26
N GLN A 298 20.38 -8.13 3.60
CA GLN A 298 21.68 -8.77 3.53
C GLN A 298 22.44 -8.51 4.83
N ALA A 299 23.04 -9.57 5.38
CA ALA A 299 23.80 -9.49 6.62
C ALA A 299 25.03 -10.41 6.57
N PRO A 300 26.11 -10.09 7.30
CA PRO A 300 27.20 -11.03 7.48
C PRO A 300 26.70 -12.24 8.30
N LEU A 301 26.74 -13.42 7.69
CA LEU A 301 26.34 -14.69 8.31
C LEU A 301 27.56 -15.59 8.56
N PRO A 302 27.47 -16.57 9.48
CA PRO A 302 28.52 -17.56 9.67
C PRO A 302 28.93 -18.26 8.37
N ALA A 303 30.19 -18.72 8.32
CA ALA A 303 30.71 -19.38 7.13
C ALA A 303 29.85 -20.58 6.69
N GLY A 304 29.48 -20.62 5.41
CA GLY A 304 28.63 -21.67 4.83
C GLY A 304 27.13 -21.48 5.06
N GLN A 305 26.71 -20.58 5.96
CA GLN A 305 25.31 -20.25 6.18
C GLN A 305 24.85 -19.16 5.20
N LEU A 306 23.91 -19.49 4.31
CA LEU A 306 23.45 -18.57 3.28
C LEU A 306 22.24 -17.73 3.70
N LEU A 307 21.49 -18.19 4.70
CA LEU A 307 20.35 -17.46 5.26
C LEU A 307 20.18 -17.69 6.76
N GLN A 308 19.45 -16.78 7.40
CA GLN A 308 18.88 -16.97 8.74
C GLN A 308 17.48 -16.41 8.78
N MET A 309 16.58 -17.07 9.51
CA MET A 309 15.20 -16.67 9.67
C MET A 309 14.80 -16.65 11.14
N ASP A 310 14.20 -15.53 11.54
CA ASP A 310 13.51 -15.39 12.81
C ASP A 310 12.02 -15.16 12.53
N CYS A 311 11.16 -15.86 13.27
CA CYS A 311 9.71 -15.82 13.10
C CYS A 311 9.05 -15.37 14.39
N LEU A 312 8.20 -14.35 14.30
CA LEU A 312 7.24 -13.98 15.33
C LEU A 312 5.94 -14.71 15.08
N LEU A 313 5.50 -15.46 16.07
CA LEU A 313 4.23 -16.16 16.08
C LEU A 313 3.24 -15.45 16.99
N HIS A 314 1.97 -15.61 16.64
CA HIS A 314 0.85 -15.15 17.44
C HIS A 314 -0.32 -16.11 17.33
N ASP A 315 -0.88 -16.44 18.49
CA ASP A 315 -2.22 -16.99 18.65
C ASP A 315 -2.86 -16.33 19.88
N TRP A 316 -4.16 -16.52 20.04
CA TRP A 316 -4.86 -16.01 21.21
C TRP A 316 -4.86 -17.10 22.28
N THR A 317 -4.21 -16.81 23.41
CA THR A 317 -4.09 -17.71 24.57
C THR A 317 -5.36 -17.77 25.40
N GLU A 318 -6.10 -16.66 25.46
CA GLU A 318 -7.30 -16.52 26.29
C GLU A 318 -8.56 -16.77 25.47
N PRO A 319 -9.58 -17.43 26.06
CA PRO A 319 -10.87 -17.56 25.41
C PRO A 319 -11.50 -16.19 25.18
N LEU A 320 -12.14 -16.02 24.04
CA LEU A 320 -12.90 -14.81 23.73
C LEU A 320 -14.02 -14.61 24.75
N ASP A 321 -14.09 -13.40 25.31
CA ASP A 321 -15.29 -12.96 26.02
C ASP A 321 -16.51 -12.99 25.07
N GLU A 322 -17.70 -13.15 25.65
CA GLU A 322 -18.94 -13.26 24.89
C GLU A 322 -19.16 -12.03 23.99
N GLY A 323 -19.29 -12.25 22.68
CA GLY A 323 -19.43 -11.19 21.67
C GLY A 323 -18.10 -10.66 21.09
N CYS A 324 -16.95 -11.05 21.64
CA CYS A 324 -15.66 -10.70 21.06
C CYS A 324 -15.30 -11.62 19.89
N PHE A 325 -14.51 -11.12 18.93
CA PHE A 325 -13.94 -11.92 17.86
C PHE A 325 -12.51 -11.51 17.52
N HIS A 326 -11.72 -12.50 17.12
CA HIS A 326 -10.35 -12.31 16.67
C HIS A 326 -10.29 -12.09 15.17
N GLN A 327 -9.40 -11.20 14.75
CA GLN A 327 -9.21 -10.89 13.34
C GLN A 327 -7.72 -10.83 12.99
N ARG A 328 -7.37 -11.39 11.84
CA ARG A 328 -6.06 -11.23 11.18
C ARG A 328 -6.29 -10.63 9.81
N GLU A 329 -5.56 -9.57 9.51
CA GLU A 329 -5.64 -8.90 8.21
C GLU A 329 -4.23 -8.71 7.66
N ALA A 330 -4.06 -8.99 6.37
CA ALA A 330 -2.81 -8.80 5.67
C ALA A 330 -3.01 -7.71 4.61
N LEU A 331 -2.11 -6.74 4.57
CA LEU A 331 -2.08 -5.74 3.51
C LEU A 331 -1.10 -6.19 2.41
N HIS A 332 -1.61 -6.22 1.18
CA HIS A 332 -0.82 -6.47 -0.03
C HIS A 332 -0.95 -5.31 -1.00
N VAL A 333 0.19 -4.72 -1.37
CA VAL A 333 0.29 -3.75 -2.48
C VAL A 333 0.94 -4.48 -3.64
N GLN A 334 0.15 -4.96 -4.60
CA GLN A 334 0.66 -5.76 -5.73
C GLN A 334 0.70 -4.98 -7.05
N SER A 335 -0.15 -3.96 -7.16
CA SER A 335 -0.22 -3.07 -8.32
C SER A 335 0.86 -2.00 -8.28
N LEU A 336 1.35 -1.62 -9.47
CA LEU A 336 2.11 -0.38 -9.61
C LEU A 336 1.16 0.78 -9.32
N SER A 337 1.59 1.67 -8.43
CA SER A 337 0.79 2.77 -7.91
C SER A 337 1.63 4.04 -7.78
N HIS A 338 1.02 5.13 -7.34
CA HIS A 338 1.74 6.38 -7.05
C HIS A 338 2.11 6.52 -5.55
N TRP A 339 1.47 5.76 -4.66
CA TRP A 339 1.50 6.04 -3.22
C TRP A 339 2.53 5.20 -2.46
N ALA A 340 2.60 3.88 -2.73
CA ALA A 340 3.53 2.95 -2.10
C ALA A 340 4.08 1.91 -3.09
N PRO A 341 5.32 1.43 -2.87
CA PRO A 341 5.92 0.39 -3.70
C PRO A 341 5.15 -0.94 -3.63
N ALA A 342 5.06 -1.61 -4.78
CA ALA A 342 4.51 -2.96 -4.85
C ALA A 342 5.41 -3.98 -4.13
N ASN A 343 4.87 -5.13 -3.72
CA ASN A 343 5.65 -6.22 -3.17
C ASN A 343 6.68 -6.69 -4.22
N ILE A 344 7.95 -6.75 -3.82
CA ILE A 344 9.01 -7.35 -4.65
C ILE A 344 9.21 -8.85 -4.34
N GLY A 345 8.35 -9.44 -3.50
CA GLY A 345 8.46 -10.83 -3.09
C GLY A 345 7.22 -11.35 -2.35
N PRO A 346 7.22 -12.63 -1.94
CA PRO A 346 6.07 -13.29 -1.32
C PRO A 346 5.93 -12.91 0.17
N TYR A 347 5.39 -11.72 0.45
CA TYR A 347 5.13 -11.23 1.81
C TYR A 347 3.94 -10.26 1.84
N SER A 348 3.51 -9.86 3.03
CA SER A 348 2.53 -8.77 3.23
C SER A 348 3.25 -7.48 3.63
N GLN A 349 2.86 -6.32 3.10
CA GLN A 349 3.43 -5.03 3.52
C GLN A 349 3.18 -4.77 5.00
N ALA A 350 2.04 -5.21 5.49
CA ALA A 350 1.72 -5.20 6.91
C ALA A 350 0.82 -6.38 7.29
N PHE A 351 0.90 -6.78 8.54
CA PHE A 351 0.06 -7.81 9.13
C PHE A 351 -0.55 -7.27 10.43
N ARG A 352 -1.87 -7.21 10.49
CA ARG A 352 -2.65 -6.75 11.64
C ARG A 352 -3.21 -7.93 12.39
N VAL A 353 -3.07 -7.87 13.71
CA VAL A 353 -3.71 -8.76 14.67
C VAL A 353 -4.57 -7.90 15.57
N SER A 354 -5.86 -8.22 15.67
CA SER A 354 -6.78 -7.47 16.52
C SER A 354 -7.81 -8.37 17.19
N SER A 355 -8.24 -7.96 18.38
CA SER A 355 -9.40 -8.49 19.10
C SER A 355 -10.46 -7.41 19.21
N LYS A 356 -11.65 -7.68 18.67
CA LYS A 356 -12.79 -6.76 18.63
C LYS A 356 -13.86 -7.22 19.62
N GLY A 357 -14.49 -6.27 20.31
CA GLY A 357 -15.54 -6.49 21.30
C GLY A 357 -16.92 -6.74 20.72
N PRO A 358 -17.95 -6.88 21.59
CA PRO A 358 -19.34 -7.11 21.20
C PRO A 358 -19.84 -6.10 20.17
N GLN A 359 -20.49 -6.63 19.13
CA GLN A 359 -21.11 -5.83 18.09
C GLN A 359 -22.53 -5.39 18.54
N GLN A 360 -22.78 -4.10 18.68
CA GLN A 360 -24.15 -3.55 18.79
C GLN A 360 -24.53 -2.91 17.46
N GLY A 361 -25.35 -3.61 16.67
CA GLY A 361 -25.75 -3.15 15.34
C GLY A 361 -24.61 -3.23 14.32
N LYS A 362 -24.36 -2.17 13.53
CA LYS A 362 -23.28 -2.10 12.52
C LYS A 362 -21.95 -1.55 13.06
N VAL A 363 -21.89 -1.18 14.34
CA VAL A 363 -20.70 -0.54 14.94
C VAL A 363 -20.03 -1.52 15.90
N VAL A 364 -18.76 -1.81 15.67
CA VAL A 364 -17.90 -2.53 16.62
C VAL A 364 -17.50 -1.53 17.70
N LEU A 365 -17.97 -1.73 18.93
CA LEU A 365 -17.91 -0.68 19.95
C LEU A 365 -16.54 -0.56 20.63
N LEU A 366 -15.71 -1.61 20.63
CA LEU A 366 -14.47 -1.65 21.40
C LEU A 366 -13.39 -2.48 20.69
N VAL A 367 -12.20 -1.92 20.51
CA VAL A 367 -10.98 -2.67 20.17
C VAL A 367 -10.25 -2.95 21.48
N VAL A 368 -10.05 -4.23 21.80
CA VAL A 368 -9.50 -4.67 23.09
C VAL A 368 -7.98 -4.80 23.02
N ASP A 369 -7.47 -5.30 21.89
CA ASP A 369 -6.04 -5.38 21.62
C ASP A 369 -5.81 -5.29 20.11
N GLU A 370 -4.78 -4.58 19.71
CA GLU A 370 -4.46 -4.30 18.32
C GLU A 370 -2.97 -4.10 18.12
N SER A 371 -2.40 -4.78 17.13
CA SER A 371 -1.00 -4.67 16.77
C SER A 371 -0.84 -4.80 15.27
N VAL A 372 0.07 -3.99 14.72
CA VAL A 372 0.40 -3.96 13.30
C VAL A 372 1.90 -4.20 13.14
N PHE A 373 2.25 -5.18 12.31
CA PHE A 373 3.63 -5.52 11.96
C PHE A 373 3.89 -5.11 10.52
N CYS A 374 4.87 -4.23 10.30
CA CYS A 374 5.23 -3.78 8.95
C CYS A 374 6.40 -4.59 8.39
N ALA A 375 6.34 -4.86 7.09
CA ALA A 375 7.48 -5.32 6.31
C ALA A 375 8.54 -4.21 6.16
N GLY A 376 9.75 -4.61 5.76
CA GLY A 376 10.82 -3.67 5.45
C GLY A 376 10.40 -2.73 4.30
N GLN A 377 10.55 -1.42 4.53
CA GLN A 377 10.32 -0.40 3.51
C GLN A 377 11.66 0.15 3.02
N ILE A 378 11.78 0.28 1.70
CA ILE A 378 12.98 0.81 1.04
C ILE A 378 12.58 1.92 0.08
N ALA A 379 13.53 2.78 -0.27
CA ALA A 379 13.32 3.99 -1.07
C ALA A 379 13.09 3.71 -2.57
N LEU A 380 12.15 2.83 -2.91
CA LEU A 380 11.72 2.56 -4.28
C LEU A 380 10.75 3.62 -4.77
N VAL A 381 10.93 4.10 -5.99
CA VAL A 381 9.94 4.95 -6.68
C VAL A 381 8.74 4.06 -7.08
N PRO A 382 7.53 4.26 -6.53
CA PRO A 382 6.42 3.30 -6.64
C PRO A 382 5.97 2.95 -8.06
N CYS A 383 6.06 3.91 -8.98
CA CYS A 383 5.58 3.74 -10.35
C CYS A 383 6.54 2.95 -11.24
N ILE A 384 7.84 2.93 -10.92
CA ILE A 384 8.90 2.28 -11.71
C ILE A 384 9.64 1.18 -10.95
N MET A 385 9.42 1.05 -9.64
CA MET A 385 10.04 0.04 -8.78
C MET A 385 11.57 0.05 -8.81
N GLN A 386 12.17 1.23 -8.96
CA GLN A 386 13.62 1.44 -8.90
C GLN A 386 13.99 2.21 -7.64
N LEU A 387 15.14 1.90 -7.04
CA LEU A 387 15.67 2.69 -5.92
C LEU A 387 15.91 4.13 -6.37
N VAL A 388 15.48 5.08 -5.54
CA VAL A 388 15.73 6.49 -5.77
C VAL A 388 17.23 6.76 -5.76
N LYS A 389 17.72 7.46 -6.77
CA LYS A 389 19.12 7.86 -6.89
C LYS A 389 19.35 9.18 -6.15
N ALA A 390 19.16 9.17 -4.84
CA ALA A 390 19.30 10.35 -3.97
C ALA A 390 20.19 10.06 -2.75
N GLY A 391 20.54 11.10 -1.99
CA GLY A 391 21.33 10.99 -0.77
C GLY A 391 20.63 10.20 0.35
N THR A 392 21.41 9.81 1.36
CA THR A 392 20.95 9.03 2.53
C THR A 392 19.70 9.63 3.19
N ARG A 393 19.66 10.96 3.37
CA ARG A 393 18.54 11.64 4.01
C ARG A 393 17.24 11.47 3.22
N THR A 394 17.28 11.68 1.89
CA THR A 394 16.12 11.51 1.00
C THR A 394 15.66 10.05 0.98
N GLN A 395 16.59 9.09 0.88
CA GLN A 395 16.25 7.66 0.95
C GLN A 395 15.59 7.28 2.28
N ALA A 396 16.10 7.80 3.40
CA ALA A 396 15.54 7.57 4.73
C ALA A 396 14.12 8.15 4.84
N ARG A 397 13.93 9.44 4.51
CA ARG A 397 12.61 10.10 4.52
C ARG A 397 11.61 9.35 3.65
N LEU A 398 12.02 8.94 2.45
CA LEU A 398 11.15 8.21 1.54
C LEU A 398 10.75 6.84 2.12
N SER A 399 11.71 6.10 2.67
CA SER A 399 11.44 4.81 3.31
C SER A 399 10.49 4.95 4.51
N PHE A 400 10.69 5.96 5.36
CA PHE A 400 9.80 6.25 6.49
C PHE A 400 8.42 6.71 6.04
N SER A 401 8.31 7.51 4.97
CA SER A 401 7.01 7.88 4.39
C SER A 401 6.23 6.66 3.91
N TYR A 402 6.89 5.61 3.43
CA TYR A 402 6.21 4.37 3.07
C TYR A 402 5.75 3.59 4.29
N VAL A 403 6.50 3.62 5.41
CA VAL A 403 6.03 3.05 6.68
C VAL A 403 4.74 3.75 7.11
N GLU A 404 4.73 5.08 7.11
CA GLU A 404 3.55 5.88 7.46
C GLU A 404 2.34 5.55 6.57
N LYS A 405 2.52 5.62 5.25
CA LYS A 405 1.43 5.30 4.31
C LYS A 405 0.90 3.88 4.45
N VAL A 406 1.76 2.92 4.75
CA VAL A 406 1.37 1.53 5.03
C VAL A 406 0.58 1.44 6.33
N LEU A 407 1.01 2.13 7.40
CA LEU A 407 0.28 2.20 8.66
C LEU A 407 -1.12 2.79 8.47
N GLU A 408 -1.21 3.94 7.79
CA GLU A 408 -2.47 4.60 7.43
C GLU A 408 -3.37 3.73 6.55
N ALA A 409 -2.77 2.87 5.70
CA ALA A 409 -3.52 1.90 4.89
C ALA A 409 -4.23 0.86 5.74
N VAL A 410 -3.57 0.41 6.81
CA VAL A 410 -4.07 -0.64 7.69
C VAL A 410 -5.10 -0.05 8.66
N ILE A 411 -4.78 1.11 9.24
CA ILE A 411 -5.64 1.86 10.15
C ILE A 411 -5.41 3.35 9.88
N SER A 412 -6.44 4.05 9.42
CA SER A 412 -6.35 5.45 8.95
C SER A 412 -5.86 6.46 9.99
N SER A 413 -5.90 6.12 11.28
CA SER A 413 -5.41 6.98 12.38
C SER A 413 -3.96 6.71 12.79
N LEU A 414 -3.32 5.66 12.28
CA LEU A 414 -1.94 5.36 12.61
C LEU A 414 -0.98 6.28 11.86
N THR A 415 0.11 6.62 12.53
CA THR A 415 1.17 7.52 12.06
C THR A 415 2.50 7.00 12.61
N LEU A 416 3.62 7.60 12.21
CA LEU A 416 4.95 7.21 12.74
C LEU A 416 5.06 7.32 14.26
N ALA A 417 4.34 8.25 14.90
CA ALA A 417 4.32 8.42 16.35
C ALA A 417 3.77 7.20 17.12
N HIS A 418 3.01 6.32 16.45
CA HIS A 418 2.48 5.10 17.05
C HIS A 418 3.44 3.91 16.94
N VAL A 419 4.59 4.08 16.28
CA VAL A 419 5.58 3.01 16.11
C VAL A 419 6.31 2.77 17.43
N VAL A 420 6.07 1.61 18.03
CA VAL A 420 6.70 1.19 19.30
C VAL A 420 8.16 0.77 19.09
N GLN A 421 8.46 0.13 17.97
CA GLN A 421 9.80 -0.35 17.65
C GLN A 421 10.05 -0.29 16.14
N ALA A 422 11.19 0.27 15.74
CA ALA A 422 11.65 0.30 14.36
C ALA A 422 13.07 -0.27 14.27
N HIS A 423 13.31 -1.16 13.30
CA HIS A 423 14.66 -1.67 12.98
C HIS A 423 15.13 -1.04 11.67
N CYS A 424 16.12 -0.15 11.77
CA CYS A 424 16.70 0.51 10.60
C CYS A 424 18.01 -0.18 10.20
N TYR A 425 18.05 -0.74 9.00
CA TYR A 425 19.25 -1.34 8.42
C TYR A 425 19.92 -0.35 7.48
N THR A 426 21.21 -0.13 7.66
CA THR A 426 22.02 0.77 6.82
C THR A 426 23.21 0.04 6.24
N THR A 427 23.63 0.45 5.04
CA THR A 427 24.83 -0.09 4.37
C THR A 427 26.12 0.54 4.89
N LYS A 428 26.05 1.74 5.49
CA LYS A 428 27.20 2.45 6.03
C LYS A 428 26.93 2.93 7.44
N HIS A 429 27.89 2.71 8.33
CA HIS A 429 27.79 3.14 9.72
C HIS A 429 27.68 4.67 9.86
N GLN A 430 28.41 5.42 9.03
CA GLN A 430 28.40 6.89 9.03
C GLN A 430 27.02 7.52 8.73
N ASP A 431 26.10 6.77 8.13
CA ASP A 431 24.77 7.27 7.77
C ASP A 431 23.79 7.28 8.96
N ILE A 432 24.13 6.60 10.07
CA ILE A 432 23.25 6.45 11.24
C ILE A 432 22.75 7.81 11.80
N PRO A 433 23.60 8.83 12.01
CA PRO A 433 23.15 10.12 12.51
C PRO A 433 22.16 10.81 11.56
N ILE A 434 22.39 10.74 10.26
CA ILE A 434 21.52 11.33 9.22
C ILE A 434 20.15 10.63 9.21
N ILE A 435 20.15 9.31 9.28
CA ILE A 435 18.92 8.51 9.32
C ILE A 435 18.12 8.80 10.59
N ARG A 436 18.79 8.90 11.75
CA ARG A 436 18.14 9.25 13.02
C ARG A 436 17.52 10.65 12.96
N ALA A 437 18.27 11.64 12.46
CA ALA A 437 17.76 13.00 12.31
C ALA A 437 16.54 13.06 11.38
N ALA A 438 16.53 12.27 10.29
CA ALA A 438 15.38 12.16 9.39
C ALA A 438 14.14 11.58 10.12
N TRP A 439 14.32 10.52 10.91
CA TRP A 439 13.24 9.91 11.71
C TRP A 439 12.65 10.91 12.72
N GLU A 440 13.51 11.56 13.51
CA GLU A 440 13.10 12.56 14.50
C GLU A 440 12.40 13.75 13.86
N SER A 441 12.86 14.20 12.68
CA SER A 441 12.21 15.26 11.94
C SER A 441 10.79 14.89 11.52
N MET A 442 10.58 13.66 11.04
CA MET A 442 9.25 13.23 10.60
C MET A 442 8.29 13.07 11.79
N LEU A 443 8.77 12.56 12.93
CA LEU A 443 7.94 12.47 14.14
C LEU A 443 7.42 13.83 14.62
N ARG A 444 8.25 14.89 14.55
CA ARG A 444 7.85 16.25 14.94
C ARG A 444 6.78 16.83 14.02
N THR A 445 6.92 16.65 12.71
CA THR A 445 5.93 17.13 11.73
C THR A 445 4.55 16.52 11.99
N THR A 446 4.48 15.23 12.32
CA THR A 446 3.22 14.55 12.68
C THR A 446 2.54 15.16 13.93
N GLU A 447 3.31 15.65 14.90
CA GLU A 447 2.77 16.29 16.11
C GLU A 447 2.24 17.71 15.84
N GLU A 448 2.95 18.47 15.00
CA GLU A 448 2.57 19.83 14.61
C GLU A 448 1.29 19.83 13.75
N GLU A 449 1.19 18.93 12.77
CA GLU A 449 -0.01 18.76 11.92
C GLU A 449 -1.25 18.39 12.75
N LYS A 450 -1.10 17.55 13.78
CA LYS A 450 -2.19 17.23 14.71
C LYS A 450 -2.62 18.43 15.56
N THR A 451 -1.66 19.24 16.00
CA THR A 451 -1.96 20.45 16.80
C THR A 451 -2.72 21.48 15.96
N GLN A 452 -2.38 21.59 14.68
CA GLN A 452 -3.07 22.47 13.73
C GLN A 452 -4.46 21.94 13.36
N ALA A 453 -4.61 20.64 13.07
CA ALA A 453 -5.91 20.02 12.82
C ALA A 453 -6.87 20.17 14.01
N ALA A 454 -6.39 19.89 15.23
CA ALA A 454 -7.18 20.05 16.45
C ALA A 454 -7.57 21.51 16.75
N ALA A 455 -6.76 22.49 16.31
CA ALA A 455 -7.10 23.91 16.41
C ALA A 455 -8.13 24.36 15.36
N THR A 456 -8.25 23.63 14.25
CA THR A 456 -9.17 23.95 13.16
C THR A 456 -10.57 23.36 13.41
N ASP A 457 -10.67 22.26 14.17
CA ASP A 457 -11.94 21.65 14.60
C ASP A 457 -12.66 22.41 15.74
N ILE A 458 -12.11 23.53 16.23
CA ILE A 458 -12.68 24.37 17.31
C ILE A 458 -13.46 25.59 16.76
N TYR A 459 -13.60 25.74 15.43
CA TYR A 459 -14.31 26.88 14.82
C TYR A 459 -15.52 26.51 13.95
#